data_AF-A0A497Q5R0-F1
#
_entry.id   AF-A0A497Q5R0-F1
#
_cell.length_a   1.000
_cell.length_b   1.000
_cell.length_c   1.000
_cell.angle_alpha   90.00
_cell.angle_beta   90.00
_cell.angle_gamma   90.00
#
_symmetry.space_group_name_H-M   'P 1'
#
loop_
_entity.id
_entity.type
_entity.pdbx_description
1 polymer ?
#
loop_
_entity_poly.entity_id
_entity_poly.type
_entity_poly.pdbx_seq_one_letter_code
_entity_poly.pdbx_strand_id
1 'polypeptide(L)'
;MAEDESKYRVERPEDTETEKKGLFRPLPEEAPVPIHRRKPTVQFLGMAMPEDRRDLIVMFLMPVLAAIIDTSVYAAVMVQWLPDSALYMFVLPVLAAAPIGMTASQLKNALVSGILAAVFFVVFFILFLISPSFMAPDIGLADFFVSSVVIAFVYFLFVTLASLLGCFVGILLREFF
;
A
#
# COMPACT_ATOMS: atom_id res chain seq x y z
N MET A 1 3.01 -22.80 21.87
CA MET A 1 3.79 -21.85 21.04
C MET A 1 3.03 -20.53 21.05
N ALA A 2 3.27 -19.70 22.06
CA ALA A 2 2.56 -18.43 22.28
C ALA A 2 3.54 -17.45 22.95
N GLU A 3 4.70 -17.23 22.33
CA GLU A 3 5.81 -16.48 22.95
C GLU A 3 6.32 -15.27 22.16
N ASP A 4 5.80 -14.96 20.96
CA ASP A 4 6.33 -13.83 20.16
C ASP A 4 5.52 -12.52 20.24
N GLU A 5 4.31 -12.51 20.81
CA GLU A 5 3.49 -11.28 20.89
C GLU A 5 3.87 -10.32 22.03
N SER A 6 4.67 -10.78 23.00
CA SER A 6 5.01 -9.97 24.19
C SER A 6 6.23 -9.06 23.99
N LYS A 7 7.00 -9.23 22.90
CA LYS A 7 8.29 -8.56 22.70
C LYS A 7 8.19 -7.06 22.37
N TYR A 8 7.01 -6.56 22.02
CA TYR A 8 6.78 -5.16 21.62
C TYR A 8 5.89 -4.37 22.60
N ARG A 9 5.43 -5.00 23.69
CA ARG A 9 4.47 -4.39 24.61
C ARG A 9 5.20 -3.71 25.77
N VAL A 10 5.47 -2.41 25.63
CA VAL A 10 5.97 -1.60 26.74
C VAL A 10 4.78 -1.06 27.53
N GLU A 11 4.23 -1.87 28.43
CA GLU A 11 3.36 -1.39 29.49
C GLU A 11 4.23 -0.66 30.53
N ARG A 12 3.90 0.59 30.85
CA ARG A 12 4.51 1.28 32.00
C ARG A 12 3.91 0.68 33.28
N PRO A 13 4.70 0.50 34.35
CA PRO A 13 4.18 -0.02 35.61
C PRO A 13 3.20 1.02 36.18
N GLU A 14 1.94 0.63 36.36
CA GLU A 14 0.97 1.43 37.10
C GLU A 14 1.32 1.37 38.59
N ASP A 15 1.29 2.55 39.22
CA ASP A 15 1.62 2.77 40.61
C ASP A 15 0.74 1.90 41.53
N THR A 16 1.42 1.22 42.44
CA THR A 16 0.88 0.45 43.57
C THR A 16 -0.06 1.30 44.43
N GLU A 17 -1.37 1.13 44.28
CA GLU A 17 -2.36 1.54 45.28
C GLU A 17 -2.77 0.36 46.17
N THR A 18 -2.55 0.55 47.46
CA THR A 18 -2.71 -0.39 48.58
C THR A 18 -4.07 -1.11 48.62
N GLU A 19 -4.06 -2.43 48.52
CA GLU A 19 -5.22 -3.29 48.74
C GLU A 19 -5.72 -3.24 50.20
N LYS A 20 -6.96 -2.79 50.42
CA LYS A 20 -7.70 -3.09 51.66
C LYS A 20 -8.62 -4.29 51.41
N LYS A 21 -8.34 -5.41 52.10
CA LYS A 21 -9.16 -6.63 52.12
C LYS A 21 -10.44 -6.44 52.94
N GLY A 22 -11.62 -6.77 52.39
CA GLY A 22 -12.86 -6.91 53.16
C GLY A 22 -14.16 -6.99 52.33
N LEU A 23 -15.16 -7.70 52.87
CA LEU A 23 -16.48 -8.06 52.32
C LEU A 23 -17.42 -6.86 52.01
N PHE A 24 -16.97 -5.64 52.27
CA PHE A 24 -17.72 -4.39 52.08
C PHE A 24 -17.16 -3.57 50.92
N ARG A 25 -16.66 -4.23 49.87
CA ARG A 25 -16.38 -3.55 48.60
C ARG A 25 -17.74 -3.17 48.00
N PRO A 26 -18.09 -1.87 47.88
CA PRO A 26 -19.22 -1.49 47.04
C PRO A 26 -18.98 -2.12 45.66
N LEU A 27 -20.02 -2.67 45.04
CA LEU A 27 -19.94 -3.16 43.66
C LEU A 27 -19.21 -2.07 42.87
N PRO A 28 -18.11 -2.42 42.17
CA PRO A 28 -17.39 -1.42 41.39
C PRO A 28 -18.44 -0.77 40.49
N GLU A 29 -18.65 0.54 40.67
CA GLU A 29 -19.32 1.32 39.65
C GLU A 29 -18.62 0.94 38.36
N GLU A 30 -19.40 0.51 37.35
CA GLU A 30 -18.86 0.27 36.02
C GLU A 30 -18.17 1.56 35.63
N ALA A 31 -16.85 1.59 35.83
CA ALA A 31 -16.03 2.72 35.46
C ALA A 31 -16.42 2.97 34.00
N PRO A 32 -16.85 4.19 33.64
CA PRO A 32 -17.22 4.47 32.27
C PRO A 32 -16.03 4.04 31.44
N VAL A 33 -16.19 2.94 30.69
CA VAL A 33 -15.11 2.35 29.90
C VAL A 33 -14.57 3.52 29.08
N PRO A 34 -13.32 3.96 29.29
CA PRO A 34 -12.85 5.17 28.65
C PRO A 34 -12.98 4.94 27.14
N ILE A 35 -13.94 5.65 26.53
CA ILE A 35 -14.32 5.54 25.12
C ILE A 35 -13.11 5.84 24.20
N HIS A 36 -12.02 6.35 24.76
CA HIS A 36 -10.74 6.50 24.09
C HIS A 36 -9.88 5.27 24.34
N ARG A 37 -10.14 4.19 23.59
CA ARG A 37 -9.12 3.18 23.30
C ARG A 37 -7.96 3.92 22.65
N ARG A 38 -6.94 4.31 23.44
CA ARG A 38 -5.72 4.95 22.94
C ARG A 38 -5.16 4.01 21.89
N LYS A 39 -5.17 4.45 20.63
CA LYS A 39 -4.68 3.66 19.51
C LYS A 39 -3.20 3.37 19.74
N PRO A 40 -2.76 2.12 19.49
CA PRO A 40 -1.39 1.73 19.80
C PRO A 40 -0.42 2.59 19.00
N THR A 41 0.66 3.02 19.66
CA THR A 41 1.75 3.75 19.03
C THR A 41 2.76 2.73 18.51
N VAL A 42 3.07 2.81 17.22
CA VAL A 42 4.01 1.92 16.53
C VAL A 42 5.20 2.72 16.02
N GLN A 43 6.37 2.11 15.96
CA GLN A 43 7.54 2.72 15.34
C GLN A 43 7.56 2.37 13.85
N PHE A 44 7.47 3.38 12.99
CA PHE A 44 7.53 3.22 11.54
C PHE A 44 8.58 4.18 10.97
N LEU A 45 9.55 3.64 10.21
CA LEU A 45 10.69 4.40 9.67
C LEU A 45 11.44 5.21 10.75
N GLY A 46 11.63 4.63 11.94
CA GLY A 46 12.32 5.26 13.08
C GLY A 46 11.47 6.26 13.88
N MET A 47 10.29 6.65 13.42
CA MET A 47 9.38 7.57 14.11
C MET A 47 8.25 6.84 14.82
N ALA A 48 7.98 7.21 16.07
CA ALA A 48 6.82 6.72 16.82
C ALA A 48 5.55 7.45 16.36
N MET A 49 4.56 6.71 15.86
CA MET A 49 3.30 7.28 15.37
C MET A 49 2.11 6.39 15.72
N PRO A 50 0.89 6.94 15.78
CA PRO A 50 -0.32 6.12 15.94
C PRO A 50 -0.48 5.16 14.76
N GLU A 51 -0.96 3.95 15.01
CA GLU A 51 -1.17 2.91 14.00
C GLU A 51 -1.97 3.39 12.78
N ASP A 52 -3.05 4.17 12.98
CA ASP A 52 -3.83 4.73 11.87
C ASP A 52 -2.98 5.56 10.89
N ARG A 53 -2.01 6.33 11.42
CA ARG A 53 -1.17 7.19 10.58
C ARG A 53 -0.19 6.34 9.77
N ARG A 54 0.37 5.30 10.38
CA ARG A 54 1.19 4.31 9.67
C ARG A 54 0.37 3.67 8.56
N ASP A 55 -0.82 3.17 8.86
CA ASP A 55 -1.68 2.49 7.88
C ASP A 55 -2.00 3.40 6.71
N LEU A 56 -2.31 4.68 6.98
CA LEU A 56 -2.53 5.67 5.92
C LEU A 56 -1.27 5.90 5.07
N ILE A 57 -0.09 6.03 5.69
CA ILE A 57 1.16 6.19 4.95
C ILE A 57 1.44 4.97 4.07
N VAL A 58 1.29 3.75 4.60
CA VAL A 58 1.50 2.50 3.87
C VAL A 58 0.50 2.37 2.72
N MET A 59 -0.76 2.76 2.94
CA MET A 59 -1.84 2.74 1.95
C MET A 59 -1.52 3.58 0.70
N PHE A 60 -0.71 4.64 0.84
CA PHE A 60 -0.25 5.46 -0.29
C PHE A 60 1.13 5.05 -0.80
N LEU A 61 2.07 4.76 0.10
CA LEU A 61 3.46 4.48 -0.25
C LEU A 61 3.58 3.18 -1.07
N MET A 62 2.87 2.12 -0.69
CA MET A 62 2.97 0.83 -1.39
C MET A 62 2.45 0.91 -2.82
N PRO A 63 1.26 1.50 -3.10
CA PRO A 63 0.82 1.75 -4.47
C PRO A 63 1.76 2.59 -5.31
N VAL A 64 2.37 3.63 -4.72
CA VAL A 64 3.35 4.47 -5.44
C VAL A 64 4.57 3.66 -5.84
N LEU A 65 5.11 2.85 -4.93
CA LEU A 65 6.27 2.00 -5.22
C LEU A 65 5.96 0.96 -6.30
N ALA A 66 4.82 0.28 -6.20
CA ALA A 66 4.36 -0.66 -7.22
C ALA A 66 4.21 0.03 -8.59
N ALA A 67 3.59 1.20 -8.62
CA ALA A 67 3.43 1.99 -9.84
C ALA A 67 4.75 2.43 -10.47
N ILE A 68 5.76 2.78 -9.67
CA ILE A 68 7.11 3.12 -10.16
C ILE A 68 7.74 1.90 -10.82
N ILE A 69 7.63 0.72 -10.21
CA ILE A 69 8.14 -0.54 -10.77
C ILE A 69 7.45 -0.83 -12.09
N ASP A 70 6.12 -0.81 -12.13
CA ASP A 70 5.33 -1.08 -13.33
C ASP A 70 5.66 -0.09 -14.45
N THR A 71 5.72 1.20 -14.12
CA THR A 71 6.09 2.24 -15.10
C THR A 71 7.48 1.98 -15.67
N SER A 72 8.44 1.58 -14.84
CA SER A 72 9.81 1.29 -15.28
C SER A 72 9.84 0.06 -16.21
N VAL A 73 9.08 -0.99 -15.88
CA VAL A 73 8.98 -2.20 -16.72
C VAL A 73 8.32 -1.88 -18.06
N TYR A 74 7.19 -1.18 -18.06
CA TYR A 74 6.46 -0.81 -19.27
C TYR A 74 7.27 0.18 -20.13
N ALA A 75 7.97 1.13 -19.51
CA ALA A 75 8.90 2.02 -20.21
C ALA A 75 10.01 1.22 -20.90
N ALA A 76 10.61 0.25 -20.20
CA ALA A 76 11.66 -0.62 -20.75
C ALA A 76 11.17 -1.50 -21.91
N VAL A 77 9.92 -2.00 -21.84
CA VAL A 77 9.28 -2.71 -22.97
C VAL A 77 9.04 -1.75 -24.14
N MET A 78 8.55 -0.53 -23.88
CA MET A 78 8.24 0.46 -24.91
C MET A 78 9.48 0.89 -25.70
N VAL A 79 10.63 1.06 -25.03
CA VAL A 79 11.92 1.36 -25.69
C VAL A 79 12.62 0.10 -26.23
N GLN A 80 11.93 -1.04 -26.25
CA GLN A 80 12.41 -2.33 -26.75
C GLN A 80 13.65 -2.88 -26.02
N TRP A 81 13.88 -2.45 -24.78
CA TRP A 81 14.96 -3.00 -23.96
C TRP A 81 14.57 -4.33 -23.32
N LEU A 82 13.28 -4.52 -23.06
CA LEU A 82 12.67 -5.78 -22.63
C LEU A 82 11.72 -6.32 -23.71
N PRO A 83 11.57 -7.65 -23.83
CA PRO A 83 10.63 -8.23 -24.78
C PRO A 83 9.18 -8.06 -24.32
N ASP A 84 8.29 -7.84 -25.27
CA ASP A 84 6.83 -7.82 -25.04
C ASP A 84 6.32 -9.25 -24.81
N SER A 85 6.46 -9.73 -23.57
CA SER A 85 6.00 -11.04 -23.14
C SER A 85 5.17 -10.94 -21.86
N ALA A 86 4.30 -11.94 -21.65
CA ALA A 86 3.40 -11.99 -20.50
C ALA A 86 4.14 -11.90 -19.14
N LEU A 87 5.41 -12.29 -19.08
CA LEU A 87 6.24 -12.16 -17.89
C LEU A 87 6.37 -10.69 -17.46
N TYR A 88 6.71 -9.80 -18.39
CA TYR A 88 6.96 -8.39 -18.11
C TYR A 88 5.67 -7.58 -18.05
N MET A 89 4.71 -7.87 -18.92
CA MET A 89 3.46 -7.11 -19.02
C MET A 89 2.44 -7.49 -17.94
N PHE A 90 2.54 -8.68 -17.33
CA PHE A 90 1.54 -9.17 -16.38
C PHE A 90 2.14 -9.75 -15.10
N VAL A 91 3.05 -10.71 -15.18
CA VAL A 91 3.55 -11.42 -13.98
C VAL A 91 4.32 -10.48 -13.04
N LEU A 92 5.22 -9.65 -13.58
CA LEU A 92 5.95 -8.68 -12.77
C LEU A 92 5.02 -7.66 -12.09
N PRO A 93 4.05 -7.04 -12.78
CA PRO A 93 3.06 -6.19 -12.12
C PRO A 93 2.25 -6.87 -11.02
N VAL A 94 1.87 -8.15 -11.21
CA VAL A 94 1.21 -8.94 -10.15
C VAL A 94 2.11 -9.05 -8.91
N LEU A 95 3.40 -9.37 -9.11
CA LEU A 95 4.35 -9.49 -8.00
C LEU A 95 4.65 -8.14 -7.34
N ALA A 96 4.74 -7.07 -8.12
CA ALA A 96 4.97 -5.72 -7.61
C ALA A 96 3.80 -5.22 -6.74
N ALA A 97 2.57 -5.63 -7.05
CA ALA A 97 1.38 -5.29 -6.29
C ALA A 97 1.12 -6.21 -5.08
N ALA A 98 1.73 -7.40 -5.00
CA ALA A 98 1.52 -8.33 -3.90
C ALA A 98 1.80 -7.75 -2.50
N PRO A 99 2.87 -6.95 -2.27
CA PRO A 99 3.11 -6.29 -0.99
C PRO A 99 1.97 -5.37 -0.53
N ILE A 100 1.18 -4.80 -1.45
CA ILE A 100 0.01 -3.99 -1.10
C ILE A 100 -1.01 -4.84 -0.34
N GLY A 101 -1.30 -6.04 -0.85
CA GLY A 101 -2.22 -7.00 -0.21
C GLY A 101 -1.71 -7.53 1.12
N MET A 102 -0.40 -7.73 1.24
CA MET A 102 0.22 -8.22 2.47
C MET A 102 0.21 -7.19 3.61
N THR A 103 0.24 -5.90 3.28
CA THR A 103 0.41 -4.84 4.28
C THR A 103 -0.87 -4.11 4.68
N ALA A 104 -1.92 -4.18 3.86
CA ALA A 104 -3.17 -3.49 4.14
C ALA A 104 -4.04 -4.25 5.16
N SER A 105 -4.31 -3.66 6.34
CA SER A 105 -5.06 -4.29 7.44
C SER A 105 -6.47 -4.79 7.09
N GLN A 106 -7.10 -4.29 6.02
CA GLN A 106 -8.45 -4.67 5.59
C GLN A 106 -8.53 -4.92 4.09
N LEU A 107 -9.36 -5.88 3.67
CA LEU A 107 -9.59 -6.23 2.25
C LEU A 107 -9.99 -5.01 1.41
N LYS A 108 -10.92 -4.19 1.92
CA LYS A 108 -11.39 -2.98 1.23
C LYS A 108 -10.23 -2.02 0.95
N ASN A 109 -9.35 -1.81 1.93
CA ASN A 109 -8.23 -0.90 1.79
C ASN A 109 -7.19 -1.46 0.81
N ALA A 110 -6.95 -2.78 0.82
CA ALA A 110 -6.08 -3.43 -0.13
C ALA A 110 -6.56 -3.25 -1.59
N LEU A 111 -7.85 -3.43 -1.85
CA LEU A 111 -8.44 -3.24 -3.17
C LEU A 111 -8.37 -1.78 -3.64
N VAL A 112 -8.68 -0.83 -2.74
CA VAL A 112 -8.56 0.60 -3.04
C VAL A 112 -7.10 0.97 -3.35
N SER A 113 -6.15 0.46 -2.57
CA SER A 113 -4.72 0.65 -2.83
C SER A 113 -4.27 0.01 -4.15
N GLY A 114 -4.82 -1.14 -4.55
CA GLY A 114 -4.56 -1.76 -5.85
C GLY A 114 -5.04 -0.91 -7.03
N ILE A 115 -6.23 -0.31 -6.92
CA ILE A 115 -6.72 0.65 -7.92
C ILE A 115 -5.84 1.90 -7.92
N LEU A 116 -5.45 2.38 -6.73
CA LEU A 116 -4.59 3.55 -6.59
C LEU A 116 -3.22 3.33 -7.24
N ALA A 117 -2.68 2.10 -7.22
CA ALA A 117 -1.44 1.74 -7.90
C ALA A 117 -1.58 1.92 -9.42
N ALA A 118 -2.69 1.45 -10.00
CA ALA A 118 -2.96 1.64 -11.43
C ALA A 118 -3.14 3.11 -11.81
N VAL A 119 -3.75 3.93 -10.94
CA VAL A 119 -3.86 5.38 -11.14
C VAL A 119 -2.47 6.04 -11.13
N PHE A 120 -1.64 5.72 -10.14
CA PHE A 120 -0.26 6.24 -10.09
C PHE A 120 0.55 5.79 -11.30
N PHE A 121 0.38 4.54 -11.75
CA PHE A 121 1.01 4.03 -12.96
C PHE A 121 0.66 4.91 -14.17
N VAL A 122 -0.63 5.22 -14.39
CA VAL A 122 -1.03 6.08 -15.53
C VAL A 122 -0.38 7.45 -15.44
N VAL A 123 -0.35 8.06 -14.26
CA VAL A 123 0.29 9.36 -14.06
C VAL A 123 1.77 9.29 -14.42
N PHE A 124 2.52 8.33 -13.88
CA PHE A 124 3.95 8.19 -14.16
C PHE A 124 4.22 7.79 -15.61
N PHE A 125 3.40 6.93 -16.19
CA PHE A 125 3.56 6.48 -17.56
C PHE A 125 3.26 7.58 -18.57
N ILE A 126 2.24 8.43 -18.33
CA ILE A 126 2.00 9.62 -19.15
C ILE A 126 3.17 10.59 -19.05
N LEU A 127 3.72 10.82 -17.85
CA LEU A 127 4.91 11.66 -17.67
C LEU A 127 6.11 11.10 -18.44
N PHE A 128 6.30 9.78 -18.43
CA PHE A 128 7.31 9.11 -19.23
C PHE A 128 7.06 9.31 -20.74
N LEU A 129 5.84 9.08 -21.21
CA LEU A 129 5.50 9.20 -22.63
C LEU A 129 5.72 10.61 -23.16
N ILE A 130 5.34 11.65 -22.41
CA ILE A 130 5.49 13.05 -22.82
C ILE A 130 6.94 13.55 -22.67
N SER A 131 7.79 12.85 -21.91
CA SER A 131 9.18 13.26 -21.67
C SER A 131 9.99 13.61 -22.94
N PRO A 132 9.89 12.89 -24.08
CA PRO A 132 10.61 13.24 -25.30
C PRO A 132 10.11 14.56 -25.93
N SER A 133 8.83 14.88 -25.77
CA SER A 133 8.24 16.12 -26.31
C SER A 133 8.81 17.37 -25.64
N PHE A 134 9.25 17.27 -24.38
CA PHE A 134 9.97 18.36 -23.71
C PHE A 134 11.39 18.55 -24.24
N MET A 135 11.99 17.52 -24.83
CA MET A 135 13.35 17.56 -25.37
C MET A 135 13.39 17.98 -26.85
N ALA A 136 12.32 17.74 -27.62
CA ALA A 136 12.20 18.08 -29.03
C ALA A 136 10.82 18.69 -29.34
N PRO A 137 10.62 20.01 -29.14
CA PRO A 137 9.31 20.66 -29.24
C PRO A 137 8.76 20.80 -30.67
N ASP A 138 9.56 20.48 -31.70
CA ASP A 138 9.19 20.63 -33.12
C ASP A 138 8.22 19.53 -33.61
N ILE A 139 7.94 18.53 -32.78
CA ILE A 139 7.04 17.43 -33.08
C ILE A 139 5.65 17.83 -32.56
N GLY A 140 4.61 17.75 -33.41
CA GLY A 140 3.24 18.15 -33.08
C GLY A 140 2.74 17.58 -31.75
N LEU A 141 2.73 18.42 -30.71
CA LEU A 141 2.43 18.02 -29.32
C LEU A 141 1.03 17.41 -29.17
N ALA A 142 0.07 17.87 -29.98
CA ALA A 142 -1.31 17.41 -29.91
C ALA A 142 -1.47 15.94 -30.34
N ASP A 143 -0.92 15.57 -31.51
CA ASP A 143 -1.04 14.21 -32.03
C ASP A 143 -0.28 13.22 -31.15
N PHE A 144 0.88 13.63 -30.65
CA PHE A 144 1.68 12.83 -29.74
C PHE A 144 0.97 12.59 -28.39
N PHE A 145 0.28 13.61 -27.86
CA PHE A 145 -0.50 13.48 -26.63
C PHE A 145 -1.68 12.52 -26.81
N VAL A 146 -2.44 12.64 -27.90
CA VAL A 146 -3.58 11.75 -28.17
C VAL A 146 -3.14 10.29 -28.31
N SER A 147 -2.06 10.04 -29.06
CA SER A 147 -1.49 8.69 -29.18
C SER A 147 -1.00 8.16 -27.83
N SER A 148 -0.35 9.00 -27.03
CA SER A 148 0.16 8.62 -25.71
C SER A 148 -0.96 8.23 -24.75
N VAL A 149 -2.08 8.96 -24.75
CA VAL A 149 -3.24 8.65 -23.90
C VAL A 149 -3.87 7.31 -24.30
N VAL A 150 -3.98 7.02 -25.60
CA VAL A 150 -4.55 5.74 -26.07
C VAL A 150 -3.68 4.56 -25.64
N ILE A 151 -2.37 4.65 -25.82
CA ILE A 151 -1.42 3.61 -25.39
C ILE A 151 -1.47 3.44 -23.86
N ALA A 152 -1.47 4.54 -23.12
CA ALA A 152 -1.57 4.53 -21.66
C ALA A 152 -2.87 3.86 -21.19
N PHE A 153 -3.99 4.04 -21.90
CA PHE A 153 -5.26 3.42 -21.53
C PHE A 153 -5.26 1.90 -21.71
N VAL A 154 -4.62 1.39 -22.77
CA VAL A 154 -4.48 -0.06 -22.97
C VAL A 154 -3.66 -0.65 -21.82
N TYR A 155 -2.50 -0.08 -21.54
CA TYR A 155 -1.64 -0.57 -20.45
C TYR A 155 -2.26 -0.37 -19.06
N PHE A 156 -3.06 0.68 -18.87
CA PHE A 156 -3.82 0.87 -17.65
C PHE A 156 -4.75 -0.29 -17.34
N LEU A 157 -5.43 -0.86 -18.34
CA LEU A 157 -6.29 -2.03 -18.12
C LEU A 157 -5.48 -3.25 -17.67
N PHE A 158 -4.33 -3.50 -18.29
CA PHE A 158 -3.44 -4.60 -17.90
C PHE A 158 -2.91 -4.42 -16.48
N VAL A 159 -2.39 -3.24 -16.16
CA VAL A 159 -1.86 -2.92 -14.82
C VAL A 159 -2.96 -2.95 -13.78
N THR A 160 -4.18 -2.50 -14.09
CA THR A 160 -5.32 -2.59 -13.16
C THR A 160 -5.63 -4.04 -12.81
N LEU A 161 -5.77 -4.90 -13.82
CA LEU A 161 -6.05 -6.32 -13.60
C LEU A 161 -4.91 -7.02 -12.84
N ALA A 162 -3.67 -6.74 -13.23
CA ALA A 162 -2.49 -7.29 -12.57
C ALA A 162 -2.36 -6.81 -11.11
N SER A 163 -2.63 -5.52 -10.85
CA SER A 163 -2.58 -4.94 -9.52
C SER A 163 -3.64 -5.54 -8.60
N LEU A 164 -4.87 -5.71 -9.09
CA LEU A 164 -5.95 -6.36 -8.33
C LEU A 164 -5.62 -7.82 -8.02
N LEU A 165 -5.12 -8.56 -9.01
CA LEU A 165 -4.71 -9.95 -8.83
C LEU A 165 -3.53 -10.05 -7.86
N GLY A 166 -2.52 -9.18 -7.99
CA GLY A 166 -1.38 -9.10 -7.09
C GLY A 166 -1.80 -8.82 -5.66
N CYS A 167 -2.67 -7.82 -5.45
CA CYS A 167 -3.25 -7.54 -4.14
C CYS A 167 -3.96 -8.77 -3.57
N PHE A 168 -4.78 -9.47 -4.38
CA PHE A 168 -5.46 -10.68 -3.96
C PHE A 168 -4.48 -11.79 -3.55
N VAL A 169 -3.42 -12.03 -4.33
CA VAL A 169 -2.34 -12.98 -4.00
C VAL A 169 -1.67 -12.59 -2.68
N GLY A 170 -1.37 -11.30 -2.48
CA GLY A 170 -0.79 -10.80 -1.23
C GLY A 170 -1.69 -11.00 -0.01
N ILE A 171 -3.00 -10.81 -0.17
CA ILE A 171 -4.00 -11.07 0.88
C ILE A 171 -4.00 -12.56 1.24
N LEU A 172 -4.05 -13.45 0.23
CA LEU A 172 -3.99 -14.89 0.47
C LEU A 172 -2.71 -15.29 1.19
N LEU A 173 -1.56 -14.76 0.77
CA LEU A 173 -0.29 -15.06 1.43
C LEU A 173 -0.32 -14.68 2.90
N ARG A 174 -0.87 -13.51 3.24
CA ARG A 174 -0.99 -13.06 4.63
C ARG A 174 -1.99 -13.87 5.47
N GLU A 175 -3.07 -14.35 4.85
CA GLU A 175 -4.10 -15.10 5.58
C GLU A 175 -3.72 -16.56 5.83
N PHE A 176 -2.92 -17.15 4.94
CA PHE A 176 -2.60 -18.58 4.97
C PHE A 176 -1.16 -18.93 5.34
N PHE A 177 -0.23 -17.96 5.40
CA PHE A 177 1.18 -18.16 5.75
C PHE A 177 1.65 -17.14 6.79
#